data_AF-A0AAD9UMW4-F1
#
_entry.id   AF-A0AAD9UMW4-F1
#
_cell.length_a   1.000
_cell.length_b   1.000
_cell.length_c   1.000
_cell.angle_alpha   90.00
_cell.angle_beta   90.00
_cell.angle_gamma   90.00
#
_symmetry.space_group_name_H-M   'P 1'
#
loop_
_entity.id
_entity.type
_entity.pdbx_description
1 polymer ?
#
loop_
_entity_poly.entity_id
_entity_poly.type
_entity_poly.pdbx_seq_one_letter_code
_entity_poly.pdbx_strand_id
1 'polypeptide(L)'
;MALQNCAYCQRQYKYKCPKCLLRTCSLECNLRHKQDQKCSGRVETGAEYIKISDMNATILDSDCKLLDQASRCLETTCRAFAESIKIEKRAQRWRGPNSELRKCCNKKNIRLVFAPGIFKRSRMNRAIVRKNTIYWTVEYVIGKYILYQKRMSDDTILQDAIFGQLDAIQKSKKYKALLSEYINQRETLVVLISSNIRHCDFYACNMGMSIAENLRDATVYNYPRFYLVLPKDALKYNQVSRIPMAAIPIALPILETSVSR
;
A
#
# COMPACT_ATOMS: atom_id res chain seq x y z
N MET A 1 -22.38 -4.74 -35.10
CA MET A 1 -21.11 -3.98 -35.21
C MET A 1 -21.16 -2.82 -34.23
N ALA A 2 -20.24 -2.74 -33.26
CA ALA A 2 -20.26 -1.69 -32.25
C ALA A 2 -19.82 -0.35 -32.85
N LEU A 3 -20.66 0.68 -32.76
CA LEU A 3 -20.36 2.05 -33.22
C LEU A 3 -19.09 2.59 -32.52
N GLN A 4 -17.96 2.55 -33.22
CA GLN A 4 -16.65 3.14 -32.85
C GLN A 4 -16.60 4.65 -33.15
N ASN A 5 -17.75 5.27 -33.42
CA ASN A 5 -17.83 6.64 -33.89
C ASN A 5 -18.63 7.49 -32.90
N CYS A 6 -18.37 8.80 -32.92
CA CYS A 6 -19.09 9.80 -32.17
C CYS A 6 -20.53 9.91 -32.65
N ALA A 7 -21.48 9.93 -31.70
CA ALA A 7 -22.90 10.04 -32.00
C ALA A 7 -23.32 11.32 -32.75
N TYR A 8 -22.50 12.38 -32.67
CA TYR A 8 -22.78 13.68 -33.27
C TYR A 8 -22.01 13.93 -34.57
N CYS A 9 -20.71 13.62 -34.53
CA CYS A 9 -19.76 14.06 -35.55
C CYS A 9 -19.29 12.90 -36.44
N GLN A 10 -19.67 11.66 -36.13
CA GLN A 10 -19.26 10.40 -36.78
C GLN A 10 -17.73 10.15 -36.90
N ARG A 11 -16.88 11.02 -36.36
CA ARG A 11 -15.44 10.78 -36.18
C ARG A 11 -15.19 9.75 -35.08
N GLN A 12 -14.01 9.15 -35.06
CA GLN A 12 -13.62 8.17 -34.05
C GLN A 12 -13.84 8.71 -32.62
N TYR A 13 -14.49 7.92 -31.77
CA TYR A 13 -14.78 8.34 -30.41
C TYR A 13 -13.51 8.39 -29.54
N LYS A 14 -13.47 9.35 -28.62
CA LYS A 14 -12.41 9.48 -27.62
C LYS A 14 -12.94 9.44 -26.19
N TYR A 15 -14.19 9.83 -26.00
CA TYR A 15 -14.84 9.94 -24.70
C TYR A 15 -16.16 9.18 -24.69
N LYS A 16 -16.60 8.78 -23.49
CA LYS A 16 -17.88 8.12 -23.24
C LYS A 16 -18.56 8.77 -22.04
N CYS A 17 -19.80 9.21 -22.18
CA CYS A 17 -20.57 9.77 -21.09
C CYS A 17 -20.84 8.67 -20.04
N PRO A 18 -20.55 8.88 -18.75
CA PRO A 18 -20.69 7.81 -17.77
C PRO A 18 -22.17 7.59 -17.35
N LYS A 19 -23.07 8.56 -17.58
CA LYS A 19 -24.53 8.43 -17.32
C LYS A 19 -25.25 7.65 -18.42
N CYS A 20 -25.30 8.20 -19.63
CA CYS A 20 -26.04 7.63 -20.76
C CYS A 20 -25.19 6.76 -21.70
N LEU A 21 -23.91 6.56 -21.37
CA LEU A 21 -22.97 5.73 -22.16
C LEU A 21 -22.71 6.20 -23.60
N LEU A 22 -23.18 7.40 -23.96
CA LEU A 22 -23.02 8.00 -25.29
C LEU A 22 -21.55 8.31 -25.59
N ARG A 23 -21.09 7.94 -26.79
CA ARG A 23 -19.70 8.14 -27.25
C ARG A 23 -19.54 9.48 -27.96
N THR A 24 -18.50 10.25 -27.61
CA THR A 24 -18.21 11.57 -28.18
C THR A 24 -16.75 11.71 -28.63
N CYS A 25 -16.50 12.47 -29.71
CA CYS A 25 -15.17 12.70 -30.29
C CYS A 25 -14.40 13.83 -29.58
N SER A 26 -15.10 14.87 -29.11
CA SER A 26 -14.51 16.08 -28.53
C SER A 26 -15.33 16.60 -27.34
N LEU A 27 -14.80 17.61 -26.63
CA LEU A 27 -15.52 18.31 -25.57
C LEU A 27 -16.78 18.99 -26.10
N GLU A 28 -16.74 19.59 -27.28
CA GLU A 28 -17.91 20.22 -27.92
C GLU A 28 -19.04 19.20 -28.13
N CYS A 29 -18.74 18.02 -28.66
CA CYS A 29 -19.73 16.95 -28.80
C CYS A 29 -20.23 16.46 -27.43
N ASN A 30 -19.38 16.51 -26.39
CA ASN A 30 -19.78 16.21 -25.04
C ASN A 30 -20.72 17.29 -24.47
N LEU A 31 -20.48 18.57 -24.69
CA LEU A 31 -21.37 19.63 -24.20
C LEU A 31 -22.69 19.64 -24.96
N ARG A 32 -22.64 19.43 -26.28
CA ARG A 32 -23.82 19.33 -27.14
C ARG A 32 -24.75 18.21 -26.68
N HIS A 33 -24.22 17.02 -26.37
CA HIS A 33 -25.08 15.95 -25.85
C HIS A 33 -25.70 16.24 -24.49
N LYS A 34 -24.98 16.95 -23.61
CA LYS A 34 -25.52 17.32 -22.30
C LYS A 34 -26.66 18.32 -22.45
N GLN A 35 -26.58 19.23 -23.41
CA GLN A 35 -27.64 20.18 -23.73
C GLN A 35 -28.83 19.48 -24.40
N ASP A 36 -28.60 18.75 -25.49
CA ASP A 36 -29.66 18.12 -26.28
C ASP A 36 -30.43 17.07 -25.49
N GLN A 37 -29.71 16.22 -24.73
CA GLN A 37 -30.32 15.13 -23.94
C GLN A 37 -30.59 15.52 -22.49
N LYS A 38 -30.39 16.79 -22.10
CA LYS A 38 -30.47 17.25 -20.70
C LYS A 38 -29.73 16.31 -19.74
N CYS A 39 -28.56 15.83 -20.17
CA CYS A 39 -27.79 14.82 -19.46
C CYS A 39 -26.82 15.49 -18.47
N SER A 40 -26.93 15.17 -17.18
CA SER A 40 -26.02 15.69 -16.15
C SER A 40 -24.57 15.22 -16.36
N GLY A 41 -24.38 14.10 -17.07
CA GLY A 41 -23.09 13.49 -17.34
C GLY A 41 -22.37 12.92 -16.12
N ARG A 42 -23.08 12.78 -14.99
CA ARG A 42 -22.61 12.11 -13.78
C ARG A 42 -23.34 10.78 -13.67
N VAL A 43 -22.62 9.71 -13.34
CA VAL A 43 -23.27 8.47 -12.90
C VAL A 43 -24.07 8.83 -11.66
N GLU A 44 -25.35 8.52 -11.65
CA GLU A 44 -26.10 8.40 -10.40
C GLU A 44 -25.50 7.20 -9.67
N THR A 45 -24.35 7.40 -9.01
CA THR A 45 -23.95 6.53 -7.91
C THR A 45 -25.12 6.57 -6.96
N GLY A 46 -25.82 5.44 -6.78
CA GLY A 46 -27.12 5.29 -6.09
C GLY A 46 -27.10 5.67 -4.61
N ALA A 47 -26.66 6.89 -4.34
CA ALA A 47 -26.55 7.58 -3.07
C ALA A 47 -26.59 9.08 -3.42
N GLU A 48 -27.59 9.49 -4.21
CA GLU A 48 -27.94 10.90 -4.28
C GLU A 48 -28.49 11.28 -2.91
N TYR A 49 -27.97 12.36 -2.33
CA TYR A 49 -28.40 12.78 -0.99
C TYR A 49 -29.87 13.19 -1.05
N ILE A 50 -30.73 12.36 -0.45
CA ILE A 50 -32.16 12.60 -0.31
C ILE A 50 -32.42 13.05 1.12
N LYS A 51 -33.14 14.16 1.27
CA LYS A 51 -33.56 14.64 2.58
C LYS A 51 -34.49 13.60 3.21
N ILE A 52 -34.44 13.46 4.53
CA ILE A 52 -35.34 12.55 5.26
C ILE A 52 -36.82 12.83 4.95
N SER A 53 -37.17 14.10 4.70
CA SER A 53 -38.53 14.51 4.31
C SER A 53 -39.02 13.91 2.99
N ASP A 54 -38.10 13.60 2.09
CA ASP A 54 -38.39 13.17 0.71
C ASP A 54 -38.10 11.65 0.54
N MET A 55 -37.83 10.96 1.66
CA MET A 55 -37.47 9.55 1.67
C MET A 55 -38.72 8.67 1.53
N ASN A 56 -38.79 7.95 0.42
CA ASN A 56 -39.88 7.01 0.12
C ASN A 56 -39.43 5.56 0.38
N ALA A 57 -40.40 4.64 0.50
CA ALA A 57 -40.12 3.21 0.72
C ALA A 57 -39.20 2.58 -0.35
N THR A 58 -39.29 3.03 -1.60
CA THR A 58 -38.43 2.58 -2.71
C THR A 58 -36.98 3.03 -2.56
N ILE A 59 -36.76 4.24 -2.05
CA ILE A 59 -35.44 4.79 -1.76
C ILE A 59 -34.81 4.01 -0.59
N LEU A 60 -35.60 3.77 0.46
CA LEU A 60 -35.17 2.98 1.61
C LEU A 60 -34.78 1.55 1.20
N ASP A 61 -35.55 0.89 0.33
CA ASP A 61 -35.22 -0.44 -0.19
C ASP A 61 -33.93 -0.44 -1.02
N SER A 62 -33.69 0.61 -1.81
CA SER A 62 -32.44 0.81 -2.54
C SER A 62 -31.24 0.96 -1.59
N ASP A 63 -31.39 1.74 -0.52
CA ASP A 63 -30.34 1.94 0.49
C ASP A 63 -30.05 0.65 1.26
N CYS A 64 -31.08 -0.10 1.65
CA CYS A 64 -30.93 -1.43 2.26
C CYS A 64 -30.17 -2.38 1.33
N LYS A 65 -30.53 -2.42 0.04
CA LYS A 65 -29.82 -3.24 -0.96
C LYS A 65 -28.37 -2.81 -1.13
N LEU A 66 -28.07 -1.51 -1.06
CA LEU A 66 -26.70 -1.00 -1.11
C LEU A 66 -25.89 -1.50 0.10
N LEU A 67 -26.45 -1.40 1.31
CA LEU A 67 -25.82 -1.90 2.54
C LEU A 67 -25.63 -3.42 2.51
N ASP A 68 -26.59 -4.17 1.99
CA ASP A 68 -26.49 -5.62 1.81
C ASP A 68 -25.38 -5.98 0.80
N GLN A 69 -25.30 -5.27 -0.32
CA GLN A 69 -24.22 -5.47 -1.29
C GLN A 69 -22.84 -5.20 -0.69
N ALA A 70 -22.72 -4.10 0.07
CA ALA A 70 -21.50 -3.79 0.80
C ALA A 70 -21.15 -4.89 1.81
N SER A 71 -22.14 -5.36 2.58
CA SER A 71 -21.98 -6.42 3.58
C SER A 71 -21.57 -7.75 2.94
N ARG A 72 -22.20 -8.16 1.83
CA ARG A 72 -21.84 -9.36 1.08
C ARG A 72 -20.44 -9.27 0.48
N CYS A 73 -20.06 -8.10 -0.03
CA CYS A 73 -18.72 -7.86 -0.55
C CYS A 73 -17.67 -8.01 0.56
N LEU A 74 -17.92 -7.41 1.72
CA LEU A 74 -17.07 -7.56 2.90
C LEU A 74 -16.98 -9.02 3.35
N GLU A 75 -18.10 -9.72 3.48
CA GLU A 75 -18.12 -11.12 3.91
C GLU A 75 -17.36 -12.03 2.95
N THR A 76 -17.60 -11.90 1.64
CA THR A 76 -16.90 -12.66 0.60
C THR A 76 -15.40 -12.40 0.66
N THR A 77 -15.03 -11.14 0.83
CA THR A 77 -13.63 -10.72 0.97
C THR A 77 -13.00 -11.30 2.23
N CYS A 78 -13.68 -11.23 3.39
CA CYS A 78 -13.25 -11.81 4.65
C CYS A 78 -13.10 -13.33 4.57
N ARG A 79 -14.03 -14.04 3.91
CA ARG A 79 -13.93 -15.49 3.68
C ARG A 79 -12.73 -15.83 2.79
N ALA A 80 -12.55 -15.13 1.68
CA ALA A 80 -11.39 -15.30 0.81
C ALA A 80 -10.06 -15.02 1.55
N PHE A 81 -10.03 -13.99 2.40
CA PHE A 81 -8.91 -13.71 3.28
C PHE A 81 -8.67 -14.86 4.26
N ALA A 82 -9.69 -15.32 4.99
CA ALA A 82 -9.58 -16.41 5.96
C ALA A 82 -9.11 -17.71 5.31
N GLU A 83 -9.61 -18.02 4.10
CA GLU A 83 -9.19 -19.19 3.33
C GLU A 83 -7.74 -19.07 2.86
N SER A 84 -7.33 -17.90 2.36
CA SER A 84 -5.92 -17.64 2.00
C SER A 84 -4.97 -17.80 3.20
N ILE A 85 -5.38 -17.35 4.38
CA ILE A 85 -4.62 -17.51 5.63
C ILE A 85 -4.55 -18.99 6.04
N LYS A 86 -5.64 -19.76 5.88
CA LYS A 86 -5.64 -21.21 6.16
C LYS A 86 -4.71 -21.97 5.23
N ILE A 87 -4.73 -21.66 3.93
CA ILE A 87 -3.83 -22.24 2.91
C ILE A 87 -2.39 -21.92 3.26
N GLU A 88 -2.09 -20.67 3.64
CA GLU A 88 -0.74 -20.30 4.06
C GLU A 88 -0.29 -20.94 5.36
N LYS A 89 -1.15 -21.01 6.38
CA LYS A 89 -0.82 -21.70 7.64
C LYS A 89 -0.51 -23.17 7.38
N ARG A 90 -1.23 -23.82 6.46
CA ARG A 90 -0.91 -25.17 5.99
C ARG A 90 0.44 -25.18 5.28
N ALA A 91 0.68 -24.30 4.30
CA ALA A 91 1.95 -24.19 3.60
C ALA A 91 3.15 -23.82 4.50
N GLN A 92 2.95 -23.14 5.63
CA GLN A 92 4.01 -22.82 6.61
C GLN A 92 4.32 -23.99 7.56
N ARG A 93 3.39 -24.94 7.76
CA ARG A 93 3.69 -26.19 8.48
C ARG A 93 4.60 -27.11 7.67
N TRP A 94 4.57 -27.00 6.34
CA TRP A 94 5.53 -27.63 5.45
C TRP A 94 6.72 -26.68 5.29
N ARG A 95 7.96 -27.18 5.39
CA ARG A 95 9.19 -26.37 5.36
C ARG A 95 9.38 -25.67 4.00
N GLY A 96 8.69 -24.56 3.78
CA GLY A 96 8.83 -23.74 2.57
C GLY A 96 10.09 -22.84 2.59
N PRO A 97 10.41 -22.18 1.47
CA PRO A 97 11.56 -21.27 1.32
C PRO A 97 11.61 -20.14 2.38
N ASN A 98 10.45 -19.74 2.91
CA ASN A 98 10.33 -18.72 3.95
C ASN A 98 10.85 -19.18 5.32
N SER A 99 11.08 -20.49 5.52
CA SER A 99 11.60 -21.03 6.78
C SER A 99 13.05 -20.62 7.02
N GLU A 100 13.89 -20.56 5.98
CA GLU A 100 15.28 -20.15 6.10
C GLU A 100 15.41 -18.65 6.38
N LEU A 101 14.59 -17.83 5.68
CA LEU A 101 14.50 -16.40 5.94
C LEU A 101 14.08 -16.12 7.37
N ARG A 102 13.05 -16.82 7.87
CA ARG A 102 12.61 -16.69 9.27
C ARG A 102 13.70 -17.08 10.25
N LYS A 103 14.41 -18.20 10.01
CA LYS A 103 15.54 -18.64 10.86
C LYS A 103 16.66 -17.59 10.89
N CYS A 104 17.03 -17.05 9.73
CA CYS A 104 18.07 -16.03 9.64
C CYS A 104 17.66 -14.73 10.35
N CYS A 105 16.41 -14.30 10.18
CA CYS A 105 15.86 -13.15 10.91
C CYS A 105 15.88 -13.37 12.43
N ASN A 106 15.44 -14.53 12.91
CA ASN A 106 15.45 -14.86 14.33
C ASN A 106 16.88 -14.83 14.92
N LYS A 107 17.87 -15.35 14.19
CA LYS A 107 19.29 -15.27 14.61
C LYS A 107 19.80 -13.84 14.73
N LYS A 108 19.28 -12.92 13.90
CA LYS A 108 19.63 -11.49 13.91
C LYS A 108 18.70 -10.65 14.80
N ASN A 109 17.85 -11.28 15.64
CA ASN A 109 16.83 -10.63 16.46
C ASN A 109 15.85 -9.74 15.67
N ILE A 110 15.43 -10.20 14.49
CA ILE A 110 14.45 -9.51 13.64
C ILE A 110 13.14 -10.30 13.67
N ARG A 111 12.04 -9.66 14.08
CA ARG A 111 10.72 -10.29 14.07
C ARG A 111 10.09 -10.18 12.68
N LEU A 112 10.26 -11.23 11.87
CA LEU A 112 9.66 -11.29 10.54
C LEU A 112 8.21 -11.80 10.57
N VAL A 113 7.28 -11.01 10.06
CA VAL A 113 5.87 -11.36 9.92
C VAL A 113 5.52 -11.37 8.43
N PHE A 114 5.06 -12.50 7.91
CA PHE A 114 4.58 -12.59 6.53
C PHE A 114 3.11 -12.19 6.47
N ALA A 115 2.78 -11.32 5.52
CA ALA A 115 1.38 -11.04 5.22
C ALA A 115 0.85 -12.08 4.21
N PRO A 116 -0.46 -12.34 4.21
CA PRO A 116 -1.07 -13.25 3.26
C PRO A 116 -0.74 -12.95 1.79
N GLY A 117 -0.61 -14.01 0.99
CA GLY A 117 -0.15 -14.00 -0.40
C GLY A 117 -1.08 -13.24 -1.34
N ILE A 118 -2.33 -13.01 -0.92
CA ILE A 118 -3.27 -12.15 -1.63
C ILE A 118 -2.84 -10.68 -1.62
N PHE A 119 -2.15 -10.24 -0.56
CA PHE A 119 -1.68 -8.87 -0.43
C PHE A 119 -0.57 -8.58 -1.44
N LYS A 120 -0.64 -7.40 -2.06
CA LYS A 120 0.40 -6.91 -2.99
C LYS A 120 1.78 -6.96 -2.36
N ARG A 121 1.89 -6.58 -1.08
CA ARG A 121 3.15 -6.62 -0.32
C ARG A 121 3.77 -8.02 -0.29
N SER A 122 2.97 -9.06 -0.06
CA SER A 122 3.48 -10.44 -0.04
C SER A 122 4.00 -10.87 -1.42
N ARG A 123 3.24 -10.58 -2.49
CA ARG A 123 3.62 -10.88 -3.89
C ARG A 123 4.87 -10.12 -4.37
N MET A 124 5.12 -8.94 -3.82
CA MET A 124 6.30 -8.14 -4.14
C MET A 124 7.55 -8.62 -3.40
N ASN A 125 7.40 -9.44 -2.35
CA ASN A 125 8.53 -9.92 -1.57
C ASN A 125 9.40 -10.87 -2.42
N ARG A 126 10.65 -10.46 -2.65
CA ARG A 126 11.67 -11.26 -3.33
C ARG A 126 12.89 -11.48 -2.44
N ALA A 127 12.72 -11.39 -1.12
CA ALA A 127 13.79 -11.62 -0.16
C ALA A 127 14.31 -13.06 -0.26
N ILE A 128 15.63 -13.24 -0.22
CA ILE A 128 16.28 -14.56 -0.19
C ILE A 128 17.39 -14.56 0.85
N VAL A 129 17.78 -15.74 1.31
CA VAL A 129 18.96 -15.92 2.13
C VAL A 129 20.04 -16.59 1.29
N ARG A 130 21.28 -16.14 1.40
CA ARG A 130 22.46 -16.86 0.88
C ARG A 130 23.60 -16.73 1.88
N LYS A 131 24.27 -17.83 2.21
CA LYS A 131 25.44 -17.84 3.12
C LYS A 131 25.21 -17.05 4.43
N ASN A 132 24.00 -17.17 5.02
CA ASN A 132 23.61 -16.47 6.26
C ASN A 132 23.45 -14.93 6.16
N THR A 133 23.54 -14.38 4.94
CA THR A 133 23.22 -12.98 4.62
C THR A 133 21.83 -12.92 3.98
N ILE A 134 21.03 -11.92 4.37
CA ILE A 134 19.68 -11.73 3.85
C ILE A 134 19.74 -10.70 2.73
N TYR A 135 19.26 -11.08 1.56
CA TYR A 135 19.07 -10.17 0.43
C TYR A 135 17.63 -9.70 0.40
N TRP A 136 17.36 -8.58 1.06
CA TRP A 136 16.05 -7.98 1.20
C TRP A 136 15.49 -7.43 -0.12
N THR A 137 14.16 -7.38 -0.19
CA THR A 137 13.47 -6.32 -0.93
C THR A 137 13.39 -5.14 0.02
N VAL A 138 13.66 -3.91 -0.41
CA VAL A 138 13.59 -2.73 0.45
C VAL A 138 12.63 -1.74 -0.17
N GLU A 139 11.77 -1.17 0.66
CA GLU A 139 10.81 -0.15 0.27
C GLU A 139 11.21 1.19 0.89
N TYR A 140 11.36 2.21 0.06
CA TYR A 140 11.65 3.57 0.48
C TYR A 140 10.41 4.44 0.30
N VAL A 141 9.95 5.06 1.38
CA VAL A 141 8.88 6.04 1.37
C VAL A 141 9.51 7.42 1.41
N ILE A 142 9.31 8.20 0.35
CA ILE A 142 9.88 9.53 0.16
C ILE A 142 8.74 10.50 -0.15
N GLY A 143 8.29 11.25 0.85
CA GLY A 143 7.05 12.02 0.78
C GLY A 143 5.86 11.13 0.38
N LYS A 144 5.23 11.43 -0.76
CA LYS A 144 4.09 10.65 -1.30
C LYS A 144 4.49 9.48 -2.21
N TYR A 145 5.78 9.30 -2.46
CA TYR A 145 6.29 8.31 -3.41
C TYR A 145 6.83 7.07 -2.69
N ILE A 146 6.59 5.91 -3.28
CA ILE A 146 7.08 4.63 -2.78
C ILE A 146 7.96 4.01 -3.86
N LEU A 147 9.21 3.75 -3.51
CA LEU A 147 10.21 3.14 -4.39
C LEU A 147 10.67 1.80 -3.83
N TYR A 148 11.07 0.89 -4.71
CA TYR A 148 11.44 -0.47 -4.35
C TYR A 148 12.82 -0.80 -4.90
N GLN A 149 13.65 -1.41 -4.06
CA GLN A 149 14.92 -1.98 -4.45
C GLN A 149 14.93 -3.46 -4.11
N LYS A 150 15.33 -4.30 -5.07
CA LYS A 150 15.39 -5.75 -4.87
C LYS A 150 16.84 -6.15 -4.62
N ARG A 151 17.04 -7.25 -3.88
CA ARG A 151 18.35 -7.88 -3.66
C ARG A 151 19.35 -7.00 -2.91
N MET A 152 18.88 -6.26 -1.92
CA MET A 152 19.76 -5.49 -1.04
C MET A 152 20.33 -6.38 0.05
N SER A 153 21.65 -6.44 0.17
CA SER A 153 22.30 -7.17 1.28
C SER A 153 21.97 -6.49 2.60
N ASP A 154 21.72 -7.27 3.65
CA ASP A 154 21.50 -6.73 4.99
C ASP A 154 22.79 -6.24 5.66
N ASP A 155 23.95 -6.67 5.16
CA ASP A 155 25.27 -6.18 5.58
C ASP A 155 25.62 -4.81 4.96
N THR A 156 24.82 -4.32 4.00
CA THR A 156 25.04 -2.99 3.40
C THR A 156 24.78 -1.88 4.42
N ILE A 157 25.66 -0.88 4.47
CA ILE A 157 25.49 0.34 5.27
C ILE A 157 24.24 1.07 4.79
N LEU A 158 23.38 1.48 5.73
CA LEU A 158 22.09 2.09 5.40
C LEU A 158 22.24 3.37 4.57
N GLN A 159 23.26 4.18 4.88
CA GLN A 159 23.61 5.37 4.11
C GLN A 159 23.89 5.06 2.63
N ASP A 160 24.75 4.09 2.35
CA ASP A 160 25.12 3.70 0.98
C ASP A 160 23.91 3.20 0.19
N ALA A 161 23.05 2.41 0.85
CA ALA A 161 21.81 1.92 0.28
C ALA A 161 20.87 3.07 -0.14
N ILE A 162 20.70 4.07 0.74
CA ILE A 162 19.83 5.22 0.48
C ILE A 162 20.44 6.14 -0.57
N PHE A 163 21.74 6.42 -0.49
CA PHE A 163 22.42 7.31 -1.43
C PHE A 163 22.43 6.72 -2.83
N GLY A 164 22.70 5.41 -2.97
CA GLY A 164 22.58 4.72 -4.25
C GLY A 164 21.17 4.79 -4.84
N GLN A 165 20.14 4.75 -3.99
CA GLN A 165 18.76 4.92 -4.44
C GLN A 165 18.45 6.37 -4.84
N LEU A 166 18.93 7.38 -4.09
CA LEU A 166 18.77 8.79 -4.41
C LEU A 166 19.51 9.16 -5.71
N ASP A 167 20.69 8.60 -5.96
CA ASP A 167 21.45 8.80 -7.20
C ASP A 167 20.70 8.19 -8.41
N ALA A 168 20.08 7.03 -8.24
CA ALA A 168 19.21 6.44 -9.26
C ALA A 168 17.98 7.33 -9.56
N ILE A 169 17.41 7.98 -8.55
CA ILE A 169 16.31 8.94 -8.69
C ILE A 169 16.80 10.20 -9.42
N GLN A 170 17.99 10.70 -9.12
CA GLN A 170 18.58 11.88 -9.76
C GLN A 170 18.75 11.69 -11.27
N LYS A 171 19.04 10.46 -11.71
CA LYS A 171 19.12 10.08 -13.14
C LYS A 171 17.73 9.90 -13.79
N SER A 172 16.66 9.76 -13.00
CA SER A 172 15.31 9.53 -13.52
C SER A 172 14.63 10.83 -13.94
N LYS A 173 14.18 10.91 -15.21
CA LYS A 173 13.39 12.05 -15.72
C LYS A 173 12.11 12.30 -14.92
N LYS A 174 11.52 11.24 -14.36
CA LYS A 174 10.23 11.31 -13.65
C LYS A 174 10.36 11.90 -12.25
N TYR A 175 11.36 11.46 -11.50
CA TYR A 175 11.43 11.74 -10.06
C TYR A 175 12.46 12.81 -9.68
N LYS A 176 13.42 13.12 -10.57
CA LYS A 176 14.49 14.11 -10.30
C LYS A 176 13.96 15.44 -9.79
N ALA A 177 12.99 16.04 -10.47
CA ALA A 177 12.43 17.33 -10.07
C ALA A 177 11.51 17.23 -8.84
N LEU A 178 10.83 16.09 -8.66
CA LEU A 178 9.85 15.88 -7.59
C LEU A 178 10.50 15.61 -6.23
N LEU A 179 11.71 15.05 -6.23
CA LEU A 179 12.45 14.63 -5.03
C LEU A 179 13.79 15.38 -4.90
N SER A 180 13.97 16.49 -5.61
CA SER A 180 15.20 17.29 -5.59
C SER A 180 15.58 17.75 -4.19
N GLU A 181 14.61 18.14 -3.36
CA GLU A 181 14.84 18.55 -1.98
C GLU A 181 15.47 17.41 -1.14
N TYR A 182 14.98 16.19 -1.30
CA TYR A 182 15.51 15.00 -0.61
C TYR A 182 16.90 14.63 -1.11
N ILE A 183 17.19 14.83 -2.40
CA ILE A 183 18.53 14.58 -2.97
C ILE A 183 19.53 15.61 -2.43
N ASN A 184 19.14 16.89 -2.38
CA ASN A 184 20.01 17.97 -1.90
C ASN A 184 20.30 17.85 -0.40
N GLN A 185 19.31 17.44 0.39
CA GLN A 185 19.43 17.29 1.85
C GLN A 185 19.77 15.84 2.26
N ARG A 186 20.35 15.03 1.37
CA ARG A 186 20.55 13.58 1.60
C ARG A 186 21.28 13.24 2.90
N GLU A 187 22.21 14.10 3.34
CA GLU A 187 23.02 13.91 4.55
C GLU A 187 22.28 14.24 5.84
N THR A 188 21.26 15.09 5.79
CA THR A 188 20.47 15.51 6.96
C THR A 188 19.16 14.74 7.09
N LEU A 189 18.86 13.82 6.17
CA LEU A 189 17.62 13.03 6.19
C LEU A 189 17.50 12.24 7.49
N VAL A 190 16.32 12.33 8.11
CA VAL A 190 15.92 11.47 9.21
C VAL A 190 15.33 10.20 8.61
N VAL A 191 15.94 9.06 8.93
CA VAL A 191 15.50 7.75 8.43
C VAL A 191 14.80 7.00 9.54
N LEU A 192 13.58 6.55 9.25
CA LEU A 192 12.74 5.88 10.22
C LEU A 192 12.28 4.51 9.73
N ILE A 193 12.06 3.57 10.65
CA ILE A 193 11.23 2.37 10.41
C ILE A 193 10.02 2.40 11.32
N SER A 194 8.93 1.79 10.90
CA SER A 194 7.77 1.66 11.77
C SER A 194 7.95 0.55 12.80
N SER A 195 7.53 0.80 14.04
CA SER A 195 7.53 -0.20 15.11
C SER A 195 6.35 -1.17 15.02
N ASN A 196 5.25 -0.79 14.35
CA ASN A 196 3.98 -1.50 14.34
C ASN A 196 3.29 -1.52 12.96
N ILE A 197 2.23 -2.33 12.81
CA ILE A 197 1.47 -2.44 11.55
C ILE A 197 0.74 -1.14 11.21
N ARG A 198 0.33 -0.38 12.23
CA ARG A 198 -0.48 0.83 12.06
C ARG A 198 0.32 2.00 11.52
N HIS A 199 1.65 1.91 11.55
CA HIS A 199 2.53 3.00 11.15
C HIS A 199 2.29 4.28 11.94
N CYS A 200 1.96 4.15 13.23
CA CYS A 200 1.79 5.29 14.13
C CYS A 200 3.06 5.62 14.91
N ASP A 201 3.90 4.62 15.22
CA ASP A 201 5.15 4.83 15.95
C ASP A 201 6.36 4.35 15.13
N PHE A 202 7.47 5.03 15.34
CA PHE A 202 8.66 4.92 14.51
C PHE A 202 9.93 4.83 15.34
N TYR A 203 10.85 3.97 14.91
CA TYR A 203 12.21 3.95 15.42
C TYR A 203 13.12 4.74 14.48
N ALA A 204 13.96 5.59 15.05
CA ALA A 204 15.05 6.20 14.32
C ALA A 204 16.07 5.15 13.88
N CYS A 205 16.60 5.33 12.67
CA CYS A 205 17.70 4.57 12.13
C CYS A 205 19.01 5.35 12.23
N ASN A 206 20.10 4.60 12.39
CA ASN A 206 21.45 5.14 12.28
C ASN A 206 21.98 4.88 10.85
N MET A 207 22.29 5.96 10.14
CA MET A 207 22.79 5.92 8.76
C MET A 207 24.15 5.21 8.63
N GLY A 208 25.01 5.29 9.65
CA GLY A 208 26.33 4.67 9.66
C GLY A 208 26.32 3.17 10.01
N MET A 209 25.18 2.60 10.38
CA MET A 209 25.03 1.18 10.69
C MET A 209 24.49 0.40 9.50
N SER A 210 24.71 -0.92 9.52
CA SER A 210 24.15 -1.83 8.51
C SER A 210 22.62 -1.86 8.57
N ILE A 211 22.00 -2.34 7.50
CA ILE A 211 20.56 -2.60 7.48
C ILE A 211 20.19 -3.65 8.54
N ALA A 212 20.99 -4.71 8.70
CA ALA A 212 20.75 -5.74 9.70
C ALA A 212 20.69 -5.17 11.13
N GLU A 213 21.62 -4.27 11.48
CA GLU A 213 21.63 -3.63 12.79
C GLU A 213 20.47 -2.67 12.99
N ASN A 214 20.12 -1.90 11.96
CA ASN A 214 18.94 -1.03 11.99
C ASN A 214 17.62 -1.81 12.07
N LEU A 215 17.59 -3.07 11.67
CA LEU A 215 16.41 -3.93 11.79
C LEU A 215 16.40 -4.78 13.06
N ARG A 216 17.48 -4.75 13.86
CA ARG A 216 17.55 -5.47 15.13
C ARG A 216 16.46 -4.99 16.08
N ASP A 217 15.81 -5.94 16.73
CA ASP A 217 14.66 -5.77 17.63
C ASP A 217 13.42 -5.13 16.96
N ALA A 218 13.42 -5.00 15.63
CA ALA A 218 12.29 -4.47 14.89
C ALA A 218 11.36 -5.56 14.38
N THR A 219 10.09 -5.20 14.18
CA THR A 219 9.12 -6.05 13.50
C THR A 219 9.05 -5.67 12.03
N VAL A 220 9.39 -6.62 11.15
CA VAL A 220 9.40 -6.43 9.70
C VAL A 220 8.24 -7.20 9.08
N TYR A 221 7.39 -6.51 8.33
CA TYR A 221 6.26 -7.13 7.62
C TYR A 221 6.66 -7.46 6.18
N ASN A 222 6.91 -8.74 5.87
CA ASN A 222 7.47 -9.28 4.62
C ASN A 222 8.89 -8.81 4.29
N TYR A 223 9.09 -7.49 4.26
CA TYR A 223 10.35 -6.83 3.94
C TYR A 223 10.41 -5.43 4.58
N PRO A 224 11.63 -4.87 4.83
CA PRO A 224 11.78 -3.59 5.50
C PRO A 224 11.25 -2.42 4.68
N ARG A 225 10.72 -1.42 5.40
CA ARG A 225 10.26 -0.15 4.87
C ARG A 225 10.95 0.97 5.61
N PHE A 226 11.73 1.77 4.88
CA PHE A 226 12.39 2.96 5.40
C PHE A 226 11.64 4.21 4.95
N TYR A 227 11.35 5.09 5.90
CA TYR A 227 10.79 6.40 5.65
C TYR A 227 11.94 7.39 5.61
N LEU A 228 12.14 8.04 4.47
CA LEU A 228 13.09 9.12 4.32
C LEU A 228 12.34 10.43 4.56
N VAL A 229 12.68 11.11 5.65
CA VAL A 229 11.96 12.28 6.14
C VAL A 229 12.91 13.47 6.19
N LEU A 230 12.45 14.62 5.70
CA LEU A 230 13.19 15.87 5.85
C LEU A 230 13.18 16.30 7.33
N PRO A 231 14.25 16.91 7.86
CA PRO A 231 14.31 17.35 9.26
C PRO A 231 13.09 18.16 9.72
N LYS A 232 12.61 19.07 8.86
CA LYS A 232 11.42 19.91 9.10
C LYS A 232 10.13 19.11 9.34
N ASP A 233 10.04 17.91 8.75
CA ASP A 233 8.86 17.06 8.80
C ASP A 233 8.97 15.95 9.86
N ALA A 234 10.13 15.82 10.52
CA ALA A 234 10.39 14.76 11.48
C ALA A 234 9.43 14.79 12.68
N LEU A 235 8.97 15.97 13.08
CA LEU A 235 8.00 16.17 14.17
C LEU A 235 6.61 15.57 13.89
N LYS A 236 6.29 15.27 12.63
CA LYS A 236 5.02 14.61 12.25
C LYS A 236 5.00 13.11 12.59
N TYR A 237 6.16 12.54 12.92
CA TYR A 237 6.33 11.13 13.20
C TYR A 237 6.56 10.93 14.70
N ASN A 238 5.73 10.08 15.33
CA ASN A 238 5.93 9.74 16.73
C ASN A 238 7.15 8.81 16.86
N GLN A 239 8.27 9.37 17.30
CA GLN A 239 9.53 8.63 17.45
C GLN A 239 9.62 8.05 18.85
N VAL A 240 9.76 6.73 18.92
CA VAL A 240 9.83 5.96 20.17
C VAL A 240 11.20 5.31 20.32
N SER A 241 11.61 5.05 21.57
CA SER A 241 12.83 4.30 21.84
C SER A 241 12.66 2.83 21.46
N ARG A 242 13.75 2.19 21.02
CA ARG A 242 13.73 0.75 20.70
C ARG A 242 13.57 -0.05 21.99
N ILE A 243 12.56 -0.91 22.00
CA ILE A 243 12.33 -1.85 23.10
C ILE A 243 12.98 -3.18 22.70
N PRO A 244 13.91 -3.73 23.51
CA PRO A 244 14.51 -5.04 23.25
C PRO A 244 13.44 -6.12 23.08
N MET A 245 13.65 -7.04 22.14
CA MET A 245 12.62 -8.00 21.76
C MET A 245 12.17 -8.93 22.91
N ALA A 246 13.03 -9.11 23.93
CA ALA A 246 12.74 -9.85 25.17
C ALA A 246 11.69 -9.15 26.07
N ALA A 247 11.51 -7.84 25.93
CA ALA A 247 10.61 -7.03 26.76
C ALA A 247 9.27 -6.72 26.08
N ILE A 248 9.05 -7.18 24.83
CA ILE A 248 7.81 -6.94 24.09
C ILE A 248 6.76 -7.98 24.55
N PRO A 249 5.62 -7.56 25.14
CA PRO A 249 4.54 -8.49 25.49
C PRO A 249 4.10 -9.27 24.26
N ILE A 250 3.96 -10.58 24.38
CA ILE A 250 3.39 -11.44 23.34
C ILE A 250 1.88 -11.14 23.29
N ALA A 251 1.50 -10.05 22.66
CA ALA A 251 0.10 -9.71 22.45
C ALA A 251 -0.14 -9.43 20.96
N LEU A 252 -0.73 -10.41 20.30
CA LEU A 252 -1.68 -10.14 19.23
C LEU A 252 -2.96 -10.91 19.58
N PRO A 253 -3.96 -10.25 20.18
CA PRO A 253 -5.32 -10.64 19.89
C PRO A 253 -5.55 -10.22 18.43
N ILE A 254 -5.56 -11.21 17.55
CA ILE A 254 -6.41 -11.11 16.35
C ILE A 254 -7.77 -10.73 16.92
N LEU A 255 -8.35 -9.64 16.44
CA LEU A 255 -9.73 -9.26 16.74
C LEU A 255 -10.62 -10.49 16.55
N GLU A 256 -10.91 -11.21 17.64
CA GLU A 256 -12.08 -12.03 17.76
C GLU A 256 -13.22 -11.03 17.83
N THR A 257 -13.71 -10.61 16.67
CA THR A 257 -15.08 -10.14 16.59
C THR A 257 -15.94 -11.37 16.87
N SER A 258 -16.29 -11.54 18.15
CA SER A 258 -17.38 -12.38 18.59
C SER A 258 -18.65 -11.88 17.90
N VAL A 259 -18.96 -12.45 16.74
CA VAL A 259 -20.31 -12.42 16.22
C VAL A 259 -21.05 -13.49 17.03
N SER A 260 -21.62 -13.05 18.15
CA SER A 260 -22.66 -13.79 18.87
C SER A 260 -23.80 -14.04 17.90
N ARG A 261 -24.16 -15.32 17.77
CA ARG A 261 -25.32 -15.82 17.04
C ARG A 261 -26.63 -15.26 17.60
#